data_AF-E0IC59-F1
#
_entry.id   AF-E0IC59-F1
#
_cell.length_a   1.000
_cell.length_b   1.000
_cell.length_c   1.000
_cell.angle_alpha   90.00
_cell.angle_beta   90.00
_cell.angle_gamma   90.00
#
_symmetry.space_group_name_H-M   'P 1'
#
loop_
_entity.id
_entity.type
_entity.pdbx_description
1 polymer ?
#
loop_
_entity_poly.entity_id
_entity_poly.type
_entity_poly.pdbx_seq_one_letter_code
_entity_poly.pdbx_strand_id
1 'polypeptide(L)'
;MRRRWLLASAACFLLTIAFICAAAAAASSDVTVLRNPEQKAWTRLNSSAESLYAASTDGNRQLAYQAAQQMAAILHDGQVRMSGALEGWRMVEQDVQSLLSKLKNGQSTVYWRALASRIKLTIDAAWRIHQGIPSSALWLQYNKVISEDLSRVRFAMTRPNKEGYETARAAFDTLSQHAERIMGAALIMRGYQSADRFSDSIVYAERLLTAGKQGELTKRLADGALSPVEKTAAVLFAGNNQDAEEEPVLAPIGGGVPHRWIFGLSALISSMLTYASWRKYKSVPYAILSTKSNVQSGSPLFIKRKL
;
A
#
# COMPACT_ATOMS: atom_id res chain seq x y z
N MET A 1 -13.17 50.66 -29.96
CA MET A 1 -12.65 50.03 -28.72
C MET A 1 -13.02 48.54 -28.55
N ARG A 2 -14.18 48.06 -29.03
CA ARG A 2 -14.59 46.63 -28.92
C ARG A 2 -13.66 45.62 -29.60
N ARG A 3 -13.06 45.97 -30.76
CA ARG A 3 -12.12 45.07 -31.49
C ARG A 3 -10.81 44.78 -30.72
N ARG A 4 -10.34 45.70 -29.88
CA ARG A 4 -9.11 45.51 -29.09
C ARG A 4 -9.30 44.56 -27.91
N TRP A 5 -10.50 44.52 -27.33
CA TRP A 5 -10.85 43.59 -26.25
C TRP A 5 -11.08 42.16 -26.76
N LEU A 6 -11.63 42.02 -27.97
CA LEU A 6 -11.80 40.69 -28.60
C LEU A 6 -10.45 40.05 -28.97
N LEU A 7 -9.48 40.85 -29.44
CA LEU A 7 -8.14 40.35 -29.76
C LEU A 7 -7.36 39.90 -28.52
N ALA A 8 -7.51 40.60 -27.38
CA ALA A 8 -6.85 40.20 -26.13
C ALA A 8 -7.43 38.90 -25.54
N SER A 9 -8.76 38.70 -25.66
CA SER A 9 -9.42 37.47 -25.25
C SER A 9 -9.00 36.27 -26.11
N ALA A 10 -8.97 36.44 -27.44
CA ALA A 10 -8.58 35.39 -28.37
C ALA A 10 -7.11 34.96 -28.18
N ALA A 11 -6.21 35.90 -27.91
CA ALA A 11 -4.81 35.60 -27.61
C ALA A 11 -4.65 34.77 -26.32
N CYS A 12 -5.47 35.03 -25.30
CA CYS A 12 -5.44 34.28 -24.04
C CYS A 12 -5.90 32.82 -24.24
N PHE A 13 -6.96 32.60 -25.03
CA PHE A 13 -7.44 31.25 -25.35
C PHE A 13 -6.45 30.46 -26.22
N LEU A 14 -5.76 31.10 -27.17
CA LEU A 14 -4.73 30.43 -27.96
C LEU A 14 -3.52 30.02 -27.11
N LEU A 15 -3.16 30.84 -26.11
CA LEU A 15 -2.02 30.57 -25.24
C LEU A 15 -2.31 29.42 -24.26
N THR A 16 -3.55 29.28 -23.78
CA THR A 16 -3.94 28.12 -22.95
C THR A 16 -3.97 26.81 -23.75
N ILE A 17 -4.43 26.84 -25.00
CA ILE A 17 -4.43 25.66 -25.88
C ILE A 17 -3.00 25.24 -26.22
N ALA A 18 -2.10 26.19 -26.51
CA ALA A 18 -0.69 25.90 -26.77
C ALA A 18 0.01 25.31 -25.54
N PHE A 19 -0.33 25.77 -24.32
CA PHE A 19 0.23 25.22 -23.08
C PHE A 19 -0.23 23.79 -22.80
N ILE A 20 -1.51 23.47 -23.10
CA ILE A 20 -2.07 22.12 -22.94
C ILE A 20 -1.47 21.16 -23.98
N CYS A 21 -1.31 21.59 -25.23
CA CYS A 21 -0.67 20.79 -26.27
C CYS A 21 0.84 20.58 -26.03
N ALA A 22 1.54 21.58 -25.51
CA ALA A 22 2.95 21.42 -25.13
C ALA A 22 3.13 20.48 -23.92
N ALA A 23 2.20 20.50 -22.96
CA ALA A 23 2.18 19.54 -21.85
C ALA A 23 1.87 18.11 -22.32
N ALA A 24 0.96 17.95 -23.29
CA ALA A 24 0.65 16.65 -23.89
C ALA A 24 1.80 16.12 -24.77
N ALA A 25 2.51 16.99 -25.49
CA ALA A 25 3.67 16.62 -26.30
C ALA A 25 4.90 16.28 -25.44
N ALA A 26 5.13 17.01 -24.34
CA ALA A 26 6.18 16.68 -23.37
C ALA A 26 5.91 15.33 -22.67
N ALA A 27 4.63 14.99 -22.43
CA ALA A 27 4.23 13.68 -21.91
C ALA A 27 4.39 12.53 -22.94
N SER A 28 4.54 12.83 -24.23
CA SER A 28 4.77 11.83 -25.29
C SER A 28 6.24 11.53 -25.58
N SER A 29 7.17 12.08 -24.77
CA SER A 29 8.62 11.79 -24.87
C SER A 29 9.02 10.44 -24.28
N ASP A 30 8.07 9.65 -23.76
CA ASP A 30 8.27 8.30 -23.19
C ASP A 30 8.52 7.21 -24.24
N VAL A 31 9.08 7.56 -25.41
CA VAL A 31 9.62 6.60 -26.39
C VAL A 31 11.12 6.40 -26.17
N THR A 32 11.55 6.43 -24.91
CA THR A 32 12.81 5.84 -24.43
C THR A 32 12.51 4.67 -23.48
N VAL A 33 11.50 3.87 -23.81
CA VAL A 33 11.41 2.44 -23.45
C VAL A 33 12.53 1.66 -24.15
N LEU A 34 13.77 2.06 -23.90
CA LEU A 34 14.94 1.22 -24.07
C LEU A 34 14.90 0.17 -22.96
N ARG A 35 14.02 -0.81 -23.12
CA ARG A 35 14.25 -2.22 -22.77
C ARG A 35 15.09 -2.45 -21.50
N ASN A 36 14.71 -1.89 -20.34
CA ASN A 36 15.43 -2.14 -19.10
C ASN A 36 15.36 -3.65 -18.77
N PRO A 37 16.50 -4.39 -18.77
CA PRO A 37 16.53 -5.82 -18.51
C PRO A 37 15.86 -6.18 -17.17
N GLU A 38 15.99 -5.31 -16.17
CA GLU A 38 15.37 -5.45 -14.86
C GLU A 38 13.83 -5.49 -14.93
N GLN A 39 13.20 -4.53 -15.61
CA GLN A 39 11.74 -4.50 -15.76
C GLN A 39 11.21 -5.77 -16.46
N LYS A 40 11.99 -6.30 -17.40
CA LYS A 40 11.67 -7.57 -18.06
C LYS A 40 11.80 -8.76 -17.12
N ALA A 41 12.85 -8.79 -16.30
CA ALA A 41 13.04 -9.83 -15.29
C ALA A 41 11.87 -9.85 -14.30
N TRP A 42 11.45 -8.69 -13.80
CA TRP A 42 10.30 -8.57 -12.93
C TRP A 42 8.99 -9.01 -13.57
N THR A 43 8.73 -8.58 -14.80
CA THR A 43 7.50 -8.97 -15.53
C THR A 43 7.45 -10.49 -15.74
N ARG A 44 8.59 -11.11 -16.08
CA ARG A 44 8.70 -12.57 -16.20
C ARG A 44 8.53 -13.27 -14.85
N LEU A 45 9.09 -12.72 -13.78
CA LEU A 45 8.96 -13.29 -12.44
C LEU A 45 7.50 -13.28 -11.98
N ASN A 46 6.81 -12.14 -12.12
CA ASN A 46 5.41 -12.00 -11.74
C ASN A 46 4.51 -12.92 -12.59
N SER A 47 4.68 -12.94 -13.91
CA SER A 47 3.92 -13.85 -14.79
C SER A 47 4.19 -15.33 -14.51
N SER A 48 5.42 -15.70 -14.15
CA SER A 48 5.75 -17.07 -13.75
C SER A 48 5.07 -17.44 -12.42
N ALA A 49 4.99 -16.50 -11.46
CA ALA A 49 4.29 -16.72 -10.20
C ALA A 49 2.77 -16.86 -10.40
N GLU A 50 2.17 -16.04 -11.29
CA GLU A 50 0.76 -16.17 -11.69
C GLU A 50 0.48 -17.52 -12.36
N SER A 51 1.34 -17.90 -13.31
CA SER A 51 1.29 -19.17 -14.02
C SER A 51 1.41 -20.37 -13.08
N LEU A 52 2.33 -20.31 -12.12
CA LEU A 52 2.48 -21.34 -11.08
C LEU A 52 1.20 -21.47 -10.23
N TYR A 53 0.62 -20.35 -9.81
CA TYR A 53 -0.59 -20.38 -9.00
C TYR A 53 -1.79 -20.93 -9.76
N ALA A 54 -1.96 -20.55 -11.03
CA ALA A 54 -2.98 -21.11 -11.92
C ALA A 54 -2.79 -22.63 -12.07
N ALA A 55 -1.57 -23.08 -12.39
CA ALA A 55 -1.23 -24.50 -12.45
C ALA A 55 -1.53 -25.26 -11.16
N SER A 56 -1.32 -24.63 -10.00
CA SER A 56 -1.65 -25.22 -8.70
C SER A 56 -3.15 -25.38 -8.48
N THR A 57 -3.94 -24.47 -9.03
CA THR A 57 -5.40 -24.53 -8.96
C THR A 57 -5.91 -25.65 -9.87
N ASP A 58 -5.40 -25.70 -11.10
CA ASP A 58 -5.80 -26.68 -12.13
C ASP A 58 -5.20 -28.08 -11.92
N GLY A 59 -4.22 -28.20 -11.00
CA GLY A 59 -3.48 -29.45 -10.78
C GLY A 59 -2.52 -29.82 -11.92
N ASN A 60 -2.18 -28.87 -12.78
CA ASN A 60 -1.26 -29.08 -13.90
C ASN A 60 0.20 -29.07 -13.44
N ARG A 61 0.71 -30.26 -13.11
CA ARG A 61 2.07 -30.45 -12.59
C ARG A 61 3.17 -30.03 -13.57
N GLN A 62 2.99 -30.30 -14.87
CA GLN A 62 3.98 -29.94 -15.90
C GLN A 62 4.14 -28.42 -16.01
N LEU A 63 3.01 -27.70 -16.04
CA LEU A 63 3.00 -26.24 -16.13
C LEU A 63 3.58 -25.61 -14.86
N ALA A 64 3.22 -26.14 -13.68
CA ALA A 64 3.80 -25.72 -12.40
C ALA A 64 5.32 -25.91 -12.38
N TYR A 65 5.83 -27.02 -12.91
CA TYR A 65 7.25 -27.33 -12.96
C TYR A 65 8.02 -26.36 -13.88
N GLN A 66 7.47 -26.06 -15.06
CA GLN A 66 8.06 -25.09 -15.99
C GLN A 66 8.09 -23.68 -15.39
N ALA A 67 6.99 -23.23 -14.78
CA ALA A 67 6.93 -21.93 -14.12
C ALA A 67 7.94 -21.83 -12.96
N ALA A 68 8.06 -22.88 -12.15
CA ALA A 68 9.03 -22.93 -11.05
C ALA A 68 10.49 -22.91 -11.53
N GLN A 69 10.81 -23.59 -12.64
CA GLN A 69 12.15 -23.53 -13.26
C GLN A 69 12.49 -22.13 -13.77
N GLN A 70 11.53 -21.46 -14.42
CA GLN A 70 11.71 -20.09 -14.91
C GLN A 70 11.98 -19.12 -13.75
N MET A 71 11.23 -19.23 -12.65
CA MET A 71 11.48 -18.44 -11.44
C MET A 71 12.85 -18.72 -10.85
N ALA A 72 13.25 -19.99 -10.74
CA ALA A 72 14.57 -20.35 -10.21
C ALA A 72 15.71 -19.70 -11.03
N ALA A 73 15.59 -19.69 -12.36
CA ALA A 73 16.57 -19.05 -13.23
C ALA A 73 16.64 -17.52 -13.01
N ILE A 74 15.50 -16.85 -12.90
CA ILE A 74 15.44 -15.38 -12.68
C ILE A 74 15.99 -15.02 -11.29
N LEU A 75 15.65 -15.80 -10.26
CA LEU A 75 16.15 -15.57 -8.90
C LEU A 75 17.66 -15.76 -8.81
N HIS A 76 18.23 -16.72 -9.55
CA HIS A 76 19.68 -16.97 -9.59
C HIS A 76 20.46 -15.84 -10.26
N ASP A 77 19.91 -15.23 -11.32
CA ASP A 77 20.52 -14.10 -12.02
C ASP A 77 20.55 -12.80 -11.17
N GLY A 78 19.79 -12.75 -10.08
CA GLY A 78 19.87 -11.69 -9.07
C GLY A 78 19.29 -10.32 -9.49
N GLN A 79 18.85 -10.17 -10.74
CA GLN A 79 18.35 -8.91 -11.31
C GLN A 79 17.14 -8.31 -10.56
N VAL A 80 16.41 -9.12 -9.80
CA VAL A 80 15.18 -8.74 -9.08
C VAL A 80 15.39 -8.49 -7.57
N ARG A 81 16.61 -8.70 -7.05
CA ARG A 81 16.89 -8.63 -5.60
C ARG A 81 17.09 -7.21 -5.05
N MET A 82 17.02 -6.18 -5.89
CA MET A 82 17.29 -4.79 -5.53
C MET A 82 16.20 -4.14 -4.65
N SER A 83 15.04 -4.79 -4.49
CA SER A 83 13.94 -4.30 -3.66
C SER A 83 13.45 -5.37 -2.69
N GLY A 84 13.20 -4.97 -1.43
CA GLY A 84 12.71 -5.85 -0.36
C GLY A 84 13.81 -6.43 0.53
N ALA A 85 13.42 -7.09 1.63
CA ALA A 85 14.36 -7.70 2.57
C ALA A 85 15.01 -8.99 2.03
N LEU A 86 16.30 -9.19 2.32
CA LEU A 86 17.09 -10.34 1.88
C LEU A 86 16.52 -11.68 2.39
N GLU A 87 16.01 -11.68 3.62
CA GLU A 87 15.46 -12.85 4.29
C GLU A 87 14.20 -13.36 3.56
N GLY A 88 13.38 -12.45 3.06
CA GLY A 88 12.21 -12.77 2.26
C GLY A 88 12.59 -13.44 0.92
N TRP A 89 13.62 -12.94 0.25
CA TRP A 89 14.14 -13.56 -0.97
C TRP A 89 14.72 -14.95 -0.74
N ARG A 90 15.47 -15.14 0.35
CA ARG A 90 15.99 -16.46 0.75
C ARG A 90 14.85 -17.46 1.00
N MET A 91 13.76 -17.02 1.63
CA MET A 91 12.58 -17.87 1.83
C MET A 91 11.94 -18.26 0.49
N VAL A 92 11.79 -17.33 -0.46
CA VAL A 92 11.26 -17.64 -1.80
C VAL A 92 12.13 -18.64 -2.54
N GLU A 93 13.45 -18.50 -2.49
CA GLU A 93 14.37 -19.46 -3.12
C GLU A 93 14.20 -20.87 -2.52
N GLN A 94 14.14 -20.97 -1.19
CA GLN A 94 13.89 -22.22 -0.49
C GLN A 94 12.53 -22.83 -0.87
N ASP A 95 11.50 -22.00 -1.01
CA ASP A 95 10.17 -22.42 -1.42
C ASP A 95 10.13 -22.94 -2.85
N VAL A 96 10.79 -22.23 -3.79
CA VAL A 96 10.90 -22.65 -5.19
C VAL A 96 11.67 -23.97 -5.31
N GLN A 97 12.78 -24.14 -4.57
CA GLN A 97 13.52 -25.41 -4.56
C GLN A 97 12.71 -26.55 -3.93
N SER A 98 12.03 -26.28 -2.81
CA SER A 98 11.14 -27.25 -2.17
C SER A 98 10.00 -27.66 -3.10
N LEU A 99 9.40 -26.70 -3.79
CA LEU A 99 8.37 -26.92 -4.80
C LEU A 99 8.89 -27.78 -5.95
N LEU A 100 10.06 -27.46 -6.52
CA LEU A 100 10.68 -28.25 -7.59
C LEU A 100 10.94 -29.70 -7.14
N SER A 101 11.39 -29.91 -5.89
CA SER A 101 11.58 -31.24 -5.32
C SER A 101 10.25 -32.01 -5.21
N LYS A 102 9.20 -31.38 -4.65
CA LYS A 102 7.86 -31.99 -4.54
C LYS A 102 7.26 -32.33 -5.90
N LEU A 103 7.43 -31.42 -6.87
CA LEU A 103 7.01 -31.60 -8.26
C LEU A 103 7.85 -32.64 -9.01
N LYS A 104 9.08 -32.97 -8.60
CA LYS A 104 9.84 -34.10 -9.16
C LYS A 104 9.39 -35.44 -8.55
N ASN A 105 9.16 -35.45 -7.24
CA ASN A 105 8.82 -36.65 -6.47
C ASN A 105 7.36 -37.12 -6.62
N GLY A 106 6.52 -36.39 -7.35
CA GLY A 106 5.14 -36.80 -7.61
C GLY A 106 4.20 -36.62 -6.46
N GLN A 107 4.48 -35.66 -5.58
CA GLN A 107 3.54 -35.33 -4.53
C GLN A 107 2.22 -34.78 -5.11
N SER A 108 1.12 -35.12 -4.43
CA SER A 108 -0.21 -34.60 -4.76
C SER A 108 -0.25 -33.07 -4.71
N THR A 109 -1.11 -32.47 -5.54
CA THR A 109 -1.35 -31.03 -5.65
C THR A 109 -1.62 -30.36 -4.31
N VAL A 110 -2.26 -31.07 -3.37
CA VAL A 110 -2.53 -30.55 -2.03
C VAL A 110 -1.25 -30.10 -1.32
N TYR A 111 -0.14 -30.84 -1.47
CA TYR A 111 1.10 -30.59 -0.73
C TYR A 111 1.97 -29.47 -1.31
N TRP A 112 1.79 -29.13 -2.58
CA TRP A 112 2.61 -28.10 -3.24
C TRP A 112 1.81 -26.83 -3.59
N ARG A 113 0.47 -26.89 -3.58
CA ARG A 113 -0.39 -25.71 -3.74
C ARG A 113 -0.16 -24.67 -2.64
N ALA A 114 0.07 -25.09 -1.40
CA ALA A 114 0.38 -24.17 -0.30
C ALA A 114 1.65 -23.35 -0.59
N LEU A 115 2.70 -24.01 -1.10
CA LEU A 115 3.95 -23.34 -1.51
C LEU A 115 3.72 -22.40 -2.69
N ALA A 116 2.95 -22.82 -3.69
CA ALA A 116 2.61 -21.97 -4.83
C ALA A 116 1.91 -20.68 -4.41
N SER A 117 0.96 -20.77 -3.48
CA SER A 117 0.29 -19.59 -2.89
C SER A 117 1.26 -18.69 -2.13
N ARG A 118 2.15 -19.25 -1.31
CA ARG A 118 3.16 -18.49 -0.56
C ARG A 118 4.13 -17.76 -1.49
N ILE A 119 4.64 -18.44 -2.51
CA ILE A 119 5.49 -17.85 -3.56
C ILE A 119 4.74 -16.71 -4.24
N LYS A 120 3.50 -16.91 -4.69
CA LYS A 120 2.71 -15.87 -5.35
C LYS A 120 2.55 -14.63 -4.47
N LEU A 121 2.17 -14.79 -3.20
CA LEU A 121 1.99 -13.65 -2.29
C LEU A 121 3.29 -12.89 -2.09
N THR A 122 4.40 -13.60 -2.00
CA THR A 122 5.72 -13.00 -1.74
C THR A 122 6.24 -12.27 -2.97
N ILE A 123 6.08 -12.85 -4.16
CA ILE A 123 6.43 -12.21 -5.43
C ILE A 123 5.53 -10.99 -5.71
N ASP A 124 4.21 -11.08 -5.48
CA ASP A 124 3.32 -9.92 -5.63
C ASP A 124 3.71 -8.80 -4.66
N ALA A 125 4.02 -9.12 -3.40
CA ALA A 125 4.50 -8.14 -2.42
C ALA A 125 5.79 -7.44 -2.90
N ALA A 126 6.78 -8.20 -3.36
CA ALA A 126 8.02 -7.65 -3.91
C ALA A 126 7.78 -6.76 -5.14
N TRP A 127 6.91 -7.22 -6.04
CA TRP A 127 6.53 -6.48 -7.25
C TRP A 127 5.82 -5.16 -6.91
N ARG A 128 4.91 -5.16 -5.92
CA ARG A 128 4.25 -3.93 -5.47
C ARG A 128 5.20 -2.92 -4.83
N ILE A 129 6.22 -3.39 -4.09
CA ILE A 129 7.31 -2.52 -3.60
C ILE A 129 8.05 -1.90 -4.78
N HIS A 130 8.46 -2.72 -5.75
CA HIS A 130 9.18 -2.26 -6.92
C HIS A 130 8.38 -1.22 -7.74
N GLN A 131 7.06 -1.39 -7.85
CA GLN A 131 6.16 -0.42 -8.50
C GLN A 131 5.85 0.83 -7.65
N GLY A 132 6.28 0.89 -6.39
CA GLY A 132 5.97 2.00 -5.48
C GLY A 132 4.53 2.02 -4.94
N ILE A 133 3.78 0.91 -5.04
CA ILE A 133 2.38 0.81 -4.57
C ILE A 133 2.20 -0.34 -3.56
N PRO A 134 2.91 -0.32 -2.41
CA PRO A 134 2.91 -1.41 -1.44
C PRO A 134 1.52 -1.67 -0.81
N SER A 135 0.66 -0.64 -0.72
CA SER A 135 -0.70 -0.76 -0.17
C SER A 135 -1.64 -1.64 -0.99
N SER A 136 -1.28 -1.96 -2.23
CA SER A 136 -2.08 -2.79 -3.14
C SER A 136 -1.70 -4.28 -3.14
N ALA A 137 -0.76 -4.69 -2.28
CA ALA A 137 -0.27 -6.06 -2.23
C ALA A 137 -1.37 -7.04 -1.75
N LEU A 138 -1.48 -8.18 -2.43
CA LEU A 138 -2.55 -9.16 -2.22
C LEU A 138 -2.56 -9.74 -0.80
N TRP A 139 -1.39 -9.89 -0.18
CA TRP A 139 -1.29 -10.46 1.17
C TRP A 139 -1.97 -9.58 2.24
N LEU A 140 -2.13 -8.27 2.02
CA LEU A 140 -2.82 -7.39 2.97
C LEU A 140 -4.30 -7.79 3.16
N GLN A 141 -4.89 -8.48 2.17
CA GLN A 141 -6.24 -9.03 2.28
C GLN A 141 -6.34 -10.13 3.35
N TYR A 142 -5.22 -10.76 3.71
CA TYR A 142 -5.19 -11.76 4.80
C TYR A 142 -5.40 -11.16 6.18
N ASN A 143 -5.35 -9.83 6.36
CA ASN A 143 -5.71 -9.22 7.64
C ASN A 143 -7.11 -9.65 8.09
N LYS A 144 -8.07 -9.65 7.15
CA LYS A 144 -9.43 -10.12 7.42
C LYS A 144 -9.48 -11.62 7.73
N VAL A 145 -8.74 -12.43 6.98
CA VAL A 145 -8.69 -13.89 7.17
C VAL A 145 -8.13 -14.24 8.56
N ILE A 146 -7.02 -13.62 8.95
CA ILE A 146 -6.35 -13.84 10.24
C ILE A 146 -7.24 -13.39 11.40
N SER A 147 -7.89 -12.24 11.30
CA SER A 147 -8.83 -11.76 12.34
C SER A 147 -10.07 -12.66 12.47
N GLU A 148 -10.61 -13.15 11.36
CA GLU A 148 -11.67 -14.15 11.36
C GLU A 148 -11.20 -15.46 12.02
N ASP A 149 -10.01 -15.95 11.70
CA ASP A 149 -9.45 -17.17 12.32
C ASP A 149 -9.23 -17.01 13.82
N LEU A 150 -8.67 -15.88 14.26
CA LEU A 150 -8.55 -15.56 15.69
C LEU A 150 -9.92 -15.56 16.38
N SER A 151 -10.94 -15.00 15.74
CA SER A 151 -12.32 -15.02 16.27
C SER A 151 -12.88 -16.43 16.37
N ARG A 152 -12.60 -17.30 15.39
CA ARG A 152 -13.00 -18.73 15.39
C ARG A 152 -12.35 -19.49 16.55
N VAL A 153 -11.05 -19.29 16.77
CA VAL A 153 -10.33 -19.91 17.90
C VAL A 153 -10.92 -19.41 19.23
N ARG A 154 -11.12 -18.10 19.38
CA ARG A 154 -11.73 -17.50 20.59
C ARG A 154 -13.11 -18.06 20.86
N PHE A 155 -13.95 -18.18 19.83
CA PHE A 155 -15.29 -18.75 19.95
C PHE A 155 -15.25 -20.22 20.38
N ALA A 156 -14.38 -21.03 19.79
CA ALA A 156 -14.24 -22.44 20.16
C ALA A 156 -13.79 -22.62 21.62
N MET A 157 -12.90 -21.75 22.11
CA MET A 157 -12.43 -21.75 23.50
C MET A 157 -13.47 -21.30 24.53
N THR A 158 -14.63 -20.75 24.11
CA THR A 158 -15.71 -20.42 25.06
C THR A 158 -16.36 -21.65 25.68
N ARG A 159 -16.21 -22.82 25.05
CA ARG A 159 -16.76 -24.09 25.53
C ARG A 159 -15.71 -24.79 26.39
N PRO A 160 -15.93 -24.96 27.71
CA PRO A 160 -14.94 -25.55 28.61
C PRO A 160 -14.86 -27.08 28.53
N ASN A 161 -15.31 -27.69 27.43
CA ASN A 161 -15.33 -29.14 27.25
C ASN A 161 -14.20 -29.60 26.30
N LYS A 162 -13.90 -30.90 26.32
CA LYS A 162 -12.88 -31.52 25.47
C LYS A 162 -13.10 -31.23 23.98
N GLU A 163 -14.35 -31.25 23.53
CA GLU A 163 -14.73 -30.95 22.14
C GLU A 163 -14.44 -29.49 21.76
N GLY A 164 -14.68 -28.54 22.66
CA GLY A 164 -14.36 -27.12 22.49
C GLY A 164 -12.85 -26.91 22.32
N TYR A 165 -12.05 -27.63 23.10
CA TYR A 165 -10.60 -27.64 22.96
C TYR A 165 -10.13 -28.20 21.61
N GLU A 166 -10.65 -29.36 21.19
CA GLU A 166 -10.29 -29.98 19.90
C GLU A 166 -10.70 -29.07 18.73
N THR A 167 -11.86 -28.42 18.83
CA THR A 167 -12.32 -27.42 17.86
C THR A 167 -11.41 -26.20 17.83
N ALA A 168 -10.99 -25.69 18.99
CA ALA A 168 -10.07 -24.57 19.10
C ALA A 168 -8.71 -24.91 18.49
N ARG A 169 -8.22 -26.13 18.71
CA ARG A 169 -6.96 -26.61 18.12
C ARG A 169 -7.06 -26.69 16.59
N ALA A 170 -8.13 -27.25 16.05
CA ALA A 170 -8.33 -27.31 14.60
C ALA A 170 -8.45 -25.92 13.96
N ALA A 171 -9.16 -24.99 14.61
CA ALA A 171 -9.23 -23.59 14.20
C ALA A 171 -7.84 -22.92 14.25
N PHE A 172 -7.04 -23.23 15.28
CA PHE A 172 -5.69 -22.69 15.43
C PHE A 172 -4.73 -23.26 14.39
N ASP A 173 -4.85 -24.53 14.02
CA ASP A 173 -4.06 -25.11 12.93
C ASP A 173 -4.36 -24.41 11.59
N THR A 174 -5.61 -23.98 11.39
CA THR A 174 -6.00 -23.19 10.21
C THR A 174 -5.39 -21.77 10.25
N LEU A 175 -5.45 -21.11 11.42
CA LEU A 175 -4.78 -19.82 11.65
C LEU A 175 -3.27 -19.91 11.34
N SER A 176 -2.62 -20.94 11.86
CA SER A 176 -1.18 -21.17 11.70
C SER A 176 -0.82 -21.39 10.22
N GLN A 177 -1.61 -22.17 9.48
CA GLN A 177 -1.42 -22.35 8.03
C GLN A 177 -1.57 -21.04 7.24
N HIS A 178 -2.51 -20.16 7.62
CA HIS A 178 -2.66 -18.86 6.99
C HIS A 178 -1.52 -17.90 7.37
N ALA A 179 -1.07 -17.93 8.62
CA ALA A 179 0.09 -17.17 9.09
C ALA A 179 1.38 -17.58 8.34
N GLU A 180 1.62 -18.88 8.19
CA GLU A 180 2.79 -19.41 7.46
C GLU A 180 2.77 -19.00 5.97
N ARG A 181 1.58 -18.93 5.37
CA ARG A 181 1.41 -18.57 3.96
C ARG A 181 1.78 -17.13 3.66
N ILE A 182 1.53 -16.20 4.58
CA ILE A 182 1.85 -14.77 4.39
C ILE A 182 3.28 -14.42 4.79
N MET A 183 4.02 -15.33 5.43
CA MET A 183 5.28 -15.00 6.09
C MET A 183 6.36 -14.48 5.14
N GLY A 184 6.46 -15.03 3.93
CA GLY A 184 7.41 -14.53 2.92
C GLY A 184 7.09 -13.09 2.49
N ALA A 185 5.82 -12.77 2.27
CA ALA A 185 5.38 -11.42 1.92
C ALA A 185 5.61 -10.43 3.07
N ALA A 186 5.32 -10.87 4.31
CA ALA A 186 5.60 -10.12 5.52
C ALA A 186 7.10 -9.81 5.68
N LEU A 187 7.98 -10.79 5.47
CA LEU A 187 9.43 -10.58 5.51
C LEU A 187 9.88 -9.52 4.49
N ILE A 188 9.38 -9.59 3.25
CA ILE A 188 9.73 -8.64 2.20
C ILE A 188 9.26 -7.21 2.52
N MET A 189 8.03 -7.05 3.06
CA MET A 189 7.39 -5.74 3.22
C MET A 189 7.56 -5.09 4.60
N ARG A 190 7.76 -5.88 5.65
CA ARG A 190 7.84 -5.42 7.05
C ARG A 190 9.18 -5.72 7.70
N GLY A 191 10.04 -6.47 7.01
CA GLY A 191 11.35 -6.87 7.51
C GLY A 191 11.28 -8.03 8.50
N TYR A 192 12.48 -8.49 8.90
CA TYR A 192 12.65 -9.64 9.79
C TYR A 192 11.98 -9.44 11.15
N GLN A 193 12.21 -8.30 11.81
CA GLN A 193 11.77 -8.08 13.20
C GLN A 193 10.25 -8.23 13.39
N SER A 194 9.46 -7.64 12.48
CA SER A 194 7.99 -7.69 12.57
C SER A 194 7.44 -9.07 12.23
N ALA A 195 8.00 -9.74 11.21
CA ALA A 195 7.60 -11.08 10.82
C ALA A 195 7.95 -12.12 11.90
N ASP A 196 9.14 -12.00 12.50
CA ASP A 196 9.63 -12.89 13.55
C ASP A 196 8.78 -12.79 14.82
N ARG A 197 8.46 -11.57 15.28
CA ARG A 197 7.54 -11.34 16.41
C ARG A 197 6.17 -11.96 16.19
N PHE A 198 5.64 -11.90 14.96
CA PHE A 198 4.37 -12.52 14.62
C PHE A 198 4.46 -14.06 14.60
N SER A 199 5.56 -14.61 14.08
CA SER A 199 5.81 -16.06 14.12
C SER A 199 5.94 -16.58 15.55
N ASP A 200 6.72 -15.89 16.38
CA ASP A 200 6.92 -16.24 17.78
C ASP A 200 5.61 -16.18 18.58
N SER A 201 4.75 -15.20 18.31
CA SER A 201 3.45 -15.11 18.97
C SER A 201 2.55 -16.28 18.62
N ILE A 202 2.57 -16.76 17.37
CA ILE A 202 1.86 -17.96 16.93
C ILE A 202 2.42 -19.20 17.64
N VAL A 203 3.75 -19.39 17.64
CA VAL A 203 4.39 -20.54 18.33
C VAL A 203 4.11 -20.52 19.83
N TYR A 204 4.13 -19.34 20.45
CA TYR A 204 3.78 -19.17 21.85
C TYR A 204 2.33 -19.56 22.13
N ALA A 205 1.39 -19.06 21.33
CA ALA A 205 -0.02 -19.40 21.44
C ALA A 205 -0.26 -20.90 21.25
N GLU A 206 0.46 -21.54 20.32
CA GLU A 206 0.41 -22.98 20.09
C GLU A 206 0.83 -23.78 21.32
N ARG A 207 1.94 -23.38 21.95
CA ARG A 207 2.45 -24.01 23.18
C ARG A 207 1.46 -23.86 24.32
N LEU A 208 0.87 -22.68 24.48
CA LEU A 208 -0.08 -22.41 25.55
C LEU A 208 -1.39 -23.17 25.35
N LEU A 209 -1.88 -23.27 24.11
CA LEU A 209 -3.00 -24.14 23.77
C LEU A 209 -2.68 -25.61 24.08
N THR A 210 -1.49 -26.09 23.71
CA THR A 210 -1.09 -27.48 23.96
C THR A 210 -0.99 -27.78 25.46
N ALA A 211 -0.45 -26.86 26.27
CA ALA A 211 -0.39 -26.98 27.72
C ALA A 211 -1.79 -27.01 28.36
N GLY A 212 -2.72 -26.17 27.88
CA GLY A 212 -4.09 -26.14 28.40
C GLY A 212 -4.90 -27.42 28.16
N LYS A 213 -4.45 -28.33 27.28
CA LYS A 213 -5.00 -29.69 27.12
C LYS A 213 -4.90 -30.52 28.40
N GLN A 214 -3.91 -30.23 29.25
CA GLN A 214 -3.51 -31.07 30.37
C GLN A 214 -4.28 -30.79 31.69
N GLY A 215 -5.18 -29.80 31.72
CA GLY A 215 -6.12 -29.63 32.82
C GLY A 215 -6.45 -28.17 33.15
N GLU A 216 -7.54 -27.66 32.58
CA GLU A 216 -8.10 -26.32 32.80
C GLU A 216 -7.47 -25.18 31.97
N LEU A 217 -7.79 -25.17 30.68
CA LEU A 217 -7.68 -23.94 29.89
C LEU A 217 -8.77 -22.96 30.35
N THR A 218 -8.48 -22.20 31.41
CA THR A 218 -9.37 -21.13 31.87
C THR A 218 -9.53 -20.11 30.74
N LYS A 219 -10.70 -19.48 30.60
CA LYS A 219 -10.95 -18.39 29.62
C LYS A 219 -9.84 -17.30 29.63
N ARG A 220 -9.24 -17.04 30.80
CA ARG A 220 -8.09 -16.12 30.94
C ARG A 220 -6.80 -16.60 30.25
N LEU A 221 -6.52 -17.91 30.27
CA LEU A 221 -5.37 -18.49 29.56
C LEU A 221 -5.58 -18.42 28.04
N ALA A 222 -6.82 -18.62 27.59
CA ALA A 222 -7.22 -18.45 26.20
C ALA A 222 -7.03 -17.01 25.69
N ASP A 223 -7.52 -16.02 26.44
CA ASP A 223 -7.33 -14.60 26.09
C ASP A 223 -5.85 -14.20 26.16
N GLY A 224 -5.09 -14.73 27.13
CA GLY A 224 -3.64 -14.54 27.24
C GLY A 224 -2.85 -15.19 26.10
N ALA A 225 -3.33 -16.30 25.51
CA ALA A 225 -2.69 -16.96 24.38
C ALA A 225 -2.85 -16.18 23.08
N LEU A 226 -4.04 -15.64 22.82
CA LEU A 226 -4.34 -14.98 21.55
C LEU A 226 -3.98 -13.49 21.53
N SER A 227 -3.94 -12.81 22.69
CA SER A 227 -3.65 -11.37 22.73
C SER A 227 -2.31 -10.99 22.07
N PRO A 228 -1.18 -11.71 22.30
CA PRO A 228 0.07 -11.43 21.60
C PRO A 228 -0.04 -11.58 20.08
N VAL A 229 -0.79 -12.59 19.61
CA VAL A 229 -1.01 -12.83 18.18
C VAL A 229 -1.80 -11.68 17.55
N GLU A 230 -2.87 -11.25 18.20
CA GLU A 230 -3.70 -10.13 17.73
C GLU A 230 -2.90 -8.83 17.65
N LYS A 231 -2.09 -8.52 18.67
CA LYS A 231 -1.23 -7.33 18.70
C LYS A 231 -0.18 -7.36 17.60
N THR A 232 0.54 -8.47 17.47
CA THR A 232 1.60 -8.61 16.44
C THR A 232 1.03 -8.63 15.03
N ALA A 233 -0.15 -9.24 14.82
CA ALA A 233 -0.87 -9.16 13.55
C ALA A 233 -1.28 -7.72 13.22
N ALA A 234 -1.83 -6.97 14.20
CA ALA A 234 -2.22 -5.58 14.00
C ALA A 234 -1.02 -4.71 13.58
N VAL A 235 0.14 -4.89 14.22
CA VAL A 235 1.39 -4.21 13.83
C VAL A 235 1.86 -4.63 12.43
N LEU A 236 1.77 -5.93 12.12
CA LEU A 236 2.19 -6.45 10.82
C LEU A 236 1.36 -5.89 9.66
N PHE A 237 0.04 -5.80 9.84
CA PHE A 237 -0.91 -5.31 8.84
C PHE A 237 -1.17 -3.80 8.91
N ALA A 238 -0.68 -3.10 9.93
CA ALA A 238 -0.70 -1.64 9.95
C ALA A 238 -0.08 -1.12 8.64
N GLY A 239 -0.76 -0.19 7.98
CA GLY A 239 -0.28 0.38 6.72
C GLY A 239 1.10 1.03 6.89
N ASN A 240 1.76 1.41 5.79
CA ASN A 240 3.02 2.19 5.81
C ASN A 240 2.88 3.59 6.46
N ASN A 241 1.78 3.88 7.16
CA ASN A 241 1.76 5.01 8.06
C ASN A 241 2.81 4.69 9.12
N GLN A 242 3.72 5.64 9.34
CA GLN A 242 4.84 5.57 10.28
C GLN A 242 4.37 5.53 11.75
N ASP A 243 3.24 4.88 12.02
CA ASP A 243 2.58 4.75 13.32
C ASP A 243 2.93 3.41 13.99
N ALA A 244 3.83 2.61 13.40
CA ALA A 244 4.23 1.30 13.92
C ALA A 244 5.49 1.32 14.81
N GLU A 245 6.13 2.49 15.00
CA GLU A 245 7.28 2.65 15.91
C GLU A 245 7.02 3.50 17.16
N GLU A 246 5.82 4.08 17.32
CA GLU A 246 5.41 4.67 18.59
C GLU A 246 4.00 4.15 18.87
N GLU A 247 3.78 3.46 19.99
CA GLU A 247 2.43 3.25 20.52
C GLU A 247 1.73 4.62 20.56
N PRO A 248 0.72 4.92 19.73
CA PRO A 248 -0.07 6.09 19.95
C PRO A 248 -1.04 5.71 21.07
N VAL A 249 -0.86 6.33 22.23
CA VAL A 249 -1.87 6.45 23.27
C VAL A 249 -3.23 6.64 22.59
N LEU A 250 -4.16 5.72 22.86
CA LEU A 250 -5.54 5.79 22.39
C LEU A 250 -6.12 7.18 22.67
N ALA A 251 -6.12 8.05 21.66
CA ALA A 251 -6.96 9.23 21.67
C ALA A 251 -8.39 8.74 21.43
N PRO A 252 -9.36 9.07 22.30
CA PRO A 252 -10.75 8.66 22.12
C PRO A 252 -11.24 9.06 20.73
N ILE A 253 -11.92 8.11 20.07
CA ILE A 253 -12.75 8.32 18.88
C ILE A 253 -13.84 9.33 19.24
N GLY A 254 -13.51 10.61 19.12
CA GLY A 254 -14.31 11.72 19.63
C GLY A 254 -13.67 13.07 19.32
N GLY A 255 -13.14 13.23 18.11
CA GLY A 255 -12.45 14.44 17.69
C GLY A 255 -12.59 14.68 16.19
N GLY A 256 -13.82 14.73 15.69
CA GLY A 256 -14.06 15.24 14.35
C GLY A 256 -13.41 16.61 14.23
N VAL A 257 -12.54 16.80 13.23
CA VAL A 257 -11.87 18.08 12.96
C VAL A 257 -12.92 19.18 13.07
N PRO A 258 -12.77 20.20 13.93
CA PRO A 258 -13.80 21.20 14.13
C PRO A 258 -14.02 21.93 12.81
N HIS A 259 -15.09 21.63 12.08
CA HIS A 259 -15.37 22.25 10.78
C HIS A 259 -15.49 23.78 10.94
N ARG A 260 -15.85 24.23 12.15
CA ARG A 260 -15.85 25.64 12.58
C ARG A 260 -14.48 26.31 12.43
N TRP A 261 -13.38 25.59 12.64
CA TRP A 261 -12.02 26.14 12.51
C TRP A 261 -11.62 26.30 11.04
N ILE A 262 -11.99 25.35 10.18
CA ILE A 262 -11.76 25.43 8.73
C ILE A 262 -12.53 26.60 8.12
N PHE A 263 -13.84 26.72 8.43
CA PHE A 263 -14.65 27.86 7.97
C PHE A 263 -14.17 29.20 8.55
N GLY A 264 -13.68 29.19 9.80
CA GLY A 264 -13.07 30.36 10.43
C GLY A 264 -11.82 30.84 9.70
N LEU A 265 -10.93 29.91 9.34
CA LEU A 265 -9.70 30.23 8.62
C LEU A 265 -9.99 30.74 7.21
N SER A 266 -10.94 30.13 6.49
CA SER A 266 -11.34 30.60 5.16
C SER A 266 -11.97 31.99 5.21
N ALA A 267 -12.85 32.26 6.18
CA ALA A 267 -13.48 33.56 6.34
C ALA A 267 -12.47 34.65 6.70
N LEU A 268 -11.47 34.34 7.53
CA LEU A 268 -10.41 35.26 7.91
C LEU A 268 -9.53 35.64 6.72
N ILE A 269 -9.14 34.67 5.89
CA ILE A 269 -8.36 34.92 4.67
C ILE A 269 -9.17 35.77 3.68
N SER A 270 -10.44 35.44 3.44
CA SER A 270 -11.32 36.24 2.58
C SER A 270 -11.50 37.68 3.09
N SER A 271 -11.61 37.86 4.41
CA SER A 271 -11.70 39.19 5.03
C SER A 271 -10.42 40.00 4.84
N MET A 272 -9.24 39.40 5.03
CA MET A 272 -7.95 40.08 4.79
C MET A 272 -7.76 40.48 3.32
N LEU A 273 -8.11 39.61 2.37
CA LEU A 273 -8.03 39.92 0.93
C LEU A 273 -8.99 41.03 0.53
N THR A 274 -10.20 41.04 1.10
CA THR A 274 -11.20 42.09 0.88
C THR A 274 -10.71 43.42 1.45
N TYR A 275 -10.16 43.40 2.67
CA TYR A 275 -9.60 44.59 3.30
C TYR A 275 -8.40 45.14 2.54
N ALA A 276 -7.48 44.27 2.07
CA ALA A 276 -6.35 44.67 1.24
C ALA A 276 -6.80 45.28 -0.09
N SER A 277 -7.82 44.69 -0.73
CA SER A 277 -8.40 45.21 -1.97
C SER A 277 -9.07 46.57 -1.77
N TRP A 278 -9.83 46.73 -0.67
CA TRP A 278 -10.45 47.99 -0.29
C TRP A 278 -9.41 49.06 0.05
N ARG A 279 -8.37 48.71 0.82
CA ARG A 279 -7.26 49.61 1.15
C ARG A 279 -6.55 50.06 -0.12
N LYS A 280 -6.27 49.15 -1.06
CA LYS A 280 -5.65 49.48 -2.35
C LYS A 280 -6.55 50.43 -3.16
N TYR A 281 -7.85 50.16 -3.23
CA TYR A 281 -8.84 51.02 -3.89
C TYR A 281 -8.89 52.43 -3.27
N LYS A 282 -8.81 52.55 -1.94
CA LYS A 282 -8.83 53.85 -1.26
C LYS A 282 -7.49 54.60 -1.34
N SER A 283 -6.38 53.87 -1.40
CA SER A 283 -5.02 54.45 -1.42
C SER A 283 -4.58 54.97 -2.80
N VAL A 284 -5.30 54.64 -3.87
CA VAL A 284 -4.99 55.13 -5.23
C VAL A 284 -6.25 55.73 -5.87
N PRO A 285 -6.57 57.01 -5.63
CA PRO A 285 -7.73 57.66 -6.24
C PRO A 285 -7.52 58.06 -7.72
N TYR A 286 -6.42 57.68 -8.36
CA TYR A 286 -6.12 58.11 -9.73
C TYR A 286 -5.48 56.97 -10.53
N ALA A 287 -6.27 56.38 -11.42
CA ALA A 287 -5.73 55.62 -12.53
C ALA A 287 -5.01 56.61 -13.47
N ILE A 288 -3.68 56.54 -13.52
CA ILE A 288 -2.90 57.28 -14.51
C ILE A 288 -3.15 56.58 -15.85
N LEU A 289 -4.12 57.09 -16.62
CA LEU A 289 -4.23 56.74 -18.03
C LEU A 289 -3.01 57.33 -18.73
N SER A 290 -1.98 56.52 -18.92
CA SER A 290 -0.90 56.81 -19.86
C SER A 290 -1.48 56.81 -21.27
N THR A 291 -2.01 57.96 -21.69
CA THR A 291 -2.27 58.22 -23.11
C THR A 291 -0.93 58.40 -23.78
N LYS A 292 -0.52 57.38 -24.53
CA LYS A 292 0.52 57.49 -25.54
C LYS A 292 0.01 58.44 -26.63
N SER A 293 0.30 59.74 -26.51
CA SER A 293 0.30 60.64 -27.67
C SER A 293 1.25 61.81 -27.45
N ASN A 294 2.36 61.70 -28.17
CA ASN A 294 3.14 62.75 -28.82
C ASN A 294 3.68 63.92 -28.00
N VAL A 295 4.99 64.10 -28.20
CA VAL A 295 5.81 65.22 -27.80
C VAL A 295 5.24 66.51 -28.39
N GLN A 296 4.74 67.42 -27.54
CA GLN A 296 5.11 68.85 -27.51
C GLN A 296 4.24 69.63 -26.53
N SER A 297 4.90 70.24 -25.55
CA SER A 297 4.46 71.39 -24.74
C SER A 297 3.32 71.19 -23.71
N GLY A 298 3.64 71.50 -22.45
CA GLY A 298 2.68 72.02 -21.47
C GLY A 298 1.97 71.01 -20.56
N SER A 299 2.48 70.88 -19.33
CA SER A 299 1.76 70.58 -18.07
C SER A 299 0.81 69.36 -18.02
N PRO A 300 1.03 68.37 -17.13
CA PRO A 300 0.03 67.31 -16.92
C PRO A 300 -1.28 67.90 -16.37
N LEU A 301 -2.34 67.84 -17.18
CA LEU A 301 -3.71 68.17 -16.79
C LEU A 301 -4.25 67.12 -15.81
N PHE A 302 -4.30 67.47 -14.53
CA PHE A 302 -5.00 66.67 -13.52
C PHE A 302 -6.51 66.89 -13.65
N ILE A 303 -7.21 66.00 -14.34
CA ILE A 303 -8.68 66.00 -14.36
C ILE A 303 -9.18 65.32 -13.09
N LYS A 304 -9.62 66.13 -12.13
CA LYS A 304 -10.32 65.67 -10.92
C LYS A 304 -11.73 65.23 -11.31
N ARG A 305 -12.00 63.92 -11.33
CA ARG A 305 -13.38 63.43 -11.44
C ARG A 305 -14.05 63.68 -10.08
N LYS A 306 -15.00 64.63 -10.03
CA LYS A 306 -15.95 64.66 -8.91
C LYS A 306 -16.78 63.38 -9.00
N LEU A 307 -16.87 62.67 -7.86
CA LEU A 307 -17.87 61.62 -7.64
C LEU A 307 -19.27 62.21 -7.82
#